data_AF-A0A024WBI3-F1
#
_entry.id   AF-A0A024WBI3-F1
#
_cell.length_a   1.000
_cell.length_b   1.000
_cell.length_c   1.000
_cell.angle_alpha   90.00
_cell.angle_beta   90.00
_cell.angle_gamma   90.00
#
_symmetry.space_group_name_H-M   'P 1'
#
loop_
_entity.id
_entity.type
_entity.pdbx_description
1 polymer ?
#
loop_
_entity_poly.entity_id
_entity_poly.type
_entity_poly.pdbx_seq_one_letter_code
_entity_poly.pdbx_strand_id
1 'polypeptide(L)'
;MVKVITPGPFYNEIGKIIDVITKNAYTILKIQTDKTTFNIVADAVVPLKPQKKNDHILIFDKGEKIEGTVQDIKINEVHANTASGLLTCHLKNTFLYKNYIP
;
A
#
# COMPACT_ATOMS: atom_id res chain seq x y z
N MET A 1 -0.34 2.40 1.55
CA MET A 1 0.59 2.68 2.67
C MET A 1 1.88 1.93 2.44
N VAL A 2 2.99 2.46 2.94
CA VAL A 2 4.32 1.84 2.82
C VAL A 2 5.03 1.84 4.17
N LYS A 3 5.97 0.92 4.35
CA LYS A 3 6.88 0.85 5.49
C LYS A 3 8.31 1.08 5.03
N VAL A 4 9.05 1.92 5.74
CA VAL A 4 10.47 2.17 5.46
C VAL A 4 11.31 0.99 5.95
N ILE A 5 12.16 0.46 5.07
CA ILE A 5 13.03 -0.70 5.34
C ILE A 5 14.52 -0.34 5.34
N THR A 6 14.89 0.83 4.82
CA THR A 6 16.29 1.27 4.85
C THR A 6 16.66 1.79 6.25
N PRO A 7 17.80 1.37 6.82
CA PRO A 7 18.27 1.89 8.10
C PRO A 7 18.43 3.42 8.08
N GLY A 8 18.02 4.09 9.16
CA GLY A 8 18.06 5.54 9.26
C GLY A 8 17.00 6.10 10.21
N PRO A 9 16.81 7.43 10.22
CA PRO A 9 15.92 8.12 11.17
C PRO A 9 14.44 7.74 11.00
N PHE A 10 14.04 7.26 9.82
CA PHE A 10 12.67 6.85 9.51
C PHE A 10 12.53 5.32 9.43
N TYR A 11 13.52 4.54 9.85
CA TYR A 11 13.45 3.08 9.79
C TYR A 11 12.23 2.55 10.57
N ASN A 12 11.51 1.59 9.98
CA ASN A 12 10.24 1.04 10.47
C ASN A 12 9.03 2.00 10.52
N GLU A 13 9.17 3.27 10.15
CA GLU A 13 8.03 4.19 10.05
C GLU A 13 7.06 3.71 8.95
N ILE A 14 5.77 3.87 9.23
CA ILE A 14 4.67 3.55 8.31
C ILE A 14 4.03 4.86 7.88
N GLY A 15 3.82 5.02 6.57
CA GLY A 15 3.23 6.24 6.05
C GLY A 15 2.40 6.06 4.79
N LYS A 16 1.71 7.15 4.45
CA LYS A 16 0.94 7.29 3.22
C LYS A 16 1.80 8.00 2.17
N ILE A 17 1.85 7.44 0.97
CA ILE A 17 2.40 8.14 -0.19
C ILE A 17 1.40 9.23 -0.56
N ILE A 18 1.84 10.50 -0.50
CA ILE A 18 1.02 11.66 -0.85
C ILE A 18 1.45 12.30 -2.18
N ASP A 19 2.67 12.01 -2.65
CA ASP A 19 3.17 12.48 -3.93
C ASP A 19 4.25 11.52 -4.48
N VAL A 20 4.37 11.46 -5.81
CA VAL A 20 5.32 10.60 -6.52
C VAL A 20 6.05 11.43 -7.56
N ILE A 21 7.36 11.56 -7.38
CA ILE A 21 8.23 12.31 -8.30
C ILE A 21 9.11 11.30 -9.03
N THR A 22 8.85 11.14 -10.32
CA THR A 22 9.63 10.24 -11.19
C THR A 22 10.78 11.01 -11.82
N LYS A 23 12.01 10.54 -11.60
CA LYS A 23 13.20 11.00 -12.34
C LYS A 23 13.72 9.83 -13.18
N ASN A 24 14.46 10.11 -14.25
CA ASN A 24 14.88 9.11 -15.23
C ASN A 24 15.45 7.81 -14.64
N ALA A 25 16.23 7.89 -13.56
CA ALA A 25 16.89 6.73 -12.95
C ALA A 25 16.28 6.26 -11.61
N TYR A 26 15.32 7.00 -11.03
CA TYR A 26 14.77 6.65 -9.72
C TYR A 26 13.45 7.38 -9.44
N THR A 27 12.61 6.75 -8.62
CA THR A 27 11.36 7.32 -8.12
C THR A 27 11.54 7.82 -6.69
N ILE A 28 11.19 9.08 -6.44
CA ILE A 28 11.09 9.64 -5.09
C ILE A 28 9.63 9.60 -4.66
N LEU A 29 9.38 9.12 -3.45
CA LEU A 29 8.09 9.11 -2.79
C LEU A 29 8.07 10.20 -1.70
N LYS A 30 7.04 11.04 -1.70
CA LYS A 30 6.73 11.90 -0.56
C LYS A 30 5.81 11.13 0.38
N ILE A 31 6.29 10.86 1.58
CA ILE A 31 5.59 10.06 2.59
C ILE A 31 5.14 10.98 3.72
N GLN A 32 3.86 10.88 4.06
CA GLN A 32 3.26 11.47 5.24
C GLN A 32 3.09 10.39 6.32
N THR A 33 3.62 10.65 7.51
CA THR A 33 3.37 9.87 8.73
C THR A 33 2.61 10.74 9.74
N ASP A 34 2.30 10.19 10.91
CA ASP A 34 1.65 10.92 12.00
C ASP A 34 2.49 12.09 12.52
N LYS A 35 3.82 11.97 12.41
CA LYS A 35 4.77 12.92 13.02
C LYS A 35 5.29 13.95 12.03
N THR A 36 5.43 13.59 10.75
CA THR A 36 6.12 14.44 9.78
C THR A 36 5.82 14.03 8.33
N THR A 37 6.33 14.82 7.41
CA THR A 37 6.38 14.50 5.98
C THR A 37 7.82 14.52 5.50
N PHE A 38 8.24 13.52 4.74
CA PHE A 38 9.59 13.43 4.21
C PHE A 38 9.61 12.81 2.80
N ASN A 39 10.74 12.96 2.12
CA ASN A 39 10.99 12.36 0.82
C ASN A 39 11.93 11.17 0.97
N ILE A 40 11.67 10.08 0.26
CA ILE A 40 12.53 8.89 0.26
C ILE A 40 12.52 8.24 -1.13
N VAL A 41 13.59 7.55 -1.49
CA VAL A 41 13.62 6.75 -2.73
C VAL A 41 12.68 5.55 -2.61
N ALA A 42 12.03 5.17 -3.71
CA ALA A 42 11.04 4.09 -3.71
C ALA A 42 11.62 2.75 -3.25
N ASP A 43 12.88 2.47 -3.58
CA ASP A 43 13.58 1.24 -3.19
C ASP A 43 13.80 1.10 -1.68
N ALA A 44 13.67 2.20 -0.92
CA ALA A 44 13.85 2.22 0.52
C ALA A 44 12.58 1.82 1.30
N VAL A 45 11.48 1.55 0.61
CA VAL A 45 10.20 1.21 1.23
C VAL A 45 9.56 -0.03 0.62
N VAL A 46 8.69 -0.68 1.39
CA VAL A 46 7.86 -1.78 0.91
C VAL A 46 6.39 -1.44 1.08
N PRO A 47 5.53 -1.77 0.11
CA PRO A 47 4.10 -1.57 0.25
C PRO A 47 3.53 -2.56 1.28
N LEU A 48 2.65 -2.06 2.14
CA LEU A 48 2.00 -2.88 3.14
C LEU A 48 0.96 -3.80 2.52
N LYS A 49 0.85 -5.01 3.05
CA LYS A 49 -0.18 -5.99 2.70
C LYS A 49 -1.37 -5.87 3.65
N PRO A 50 -2.60 -6.17 3.20
CA PRO A 50 -3.73 -6.30 4.12
C PRO A 50 -3.47 -7.40 5.14
N GLN A 51 -3.98 -7.23 6.36
CA GLN A 51 -3.78 -8.19 7.45
C GLN A 51 -5.09 -8.62 8.11
N LYS A 52 -6.16 -7.83 7.98
CA LYS A 52 -7.44 -8.13 8.61
C LYS A 52 -8.62 -7.86 7.70
N LYS A 53 -9.75 -8.46 8.06
CA LYS A 53 -11.06 -8.15 7.48
C LYS A 53 -11.36 -6.66 7.61
N ASN A 54 -12.03 -6.11 6.60
CA ASN A 54 -12.37 -4.71 6.40
C ASN A 54 -11.19 -3.75 6.15
N ASP A 55 -9.96 -4.25 5.99
CA ASP A 55 -8.86 -3.40 5.50
C ASP A 55 -9.21 -2.88 4.11
N HIS A 56 -9.04 -1.57 3.90
CA HIS A 56 -9.18 -0.98 2.58
C HIS A 56 -7.94 -1.28 1.74
N ILE A 57 -8.17 -1.82 0.56
CA ILE A 57 -7.12 -2.33 -0.30
C ILE A 57 -7.19 -1.75 -1.71
N LEU A 58 -6.03 -1.77 -2.33
CA LEU A 58 -5.82 -1.60 -3.75
C LEU A 58 -5.33 -2.91 -4.35
N ILE A 59 -5.97 -3.34 -5.42
CA ILE A 59 -5.62 -4.52 -6.18
C ILE A 59 -5.15 -4.05 -7.54
N PHE A 60 -3.97 -4.51 -7.95
CA PHE A 60 -3.45 -4.30 -9.30
C PHE A 60 -3.57 -5.62 -10.07
N ASP A 61 -4.59 -5.74 -10.91
CA ASP A 61 -4.78 -6.91 -11.75
C ASP A 61 -4.77 -6.51 -13.23
N LYS A 62 -3.95 -7.18 -14.04
CA LYS A 62 -3.83 -6.96 -15.50
C LYS A 62 -3.65 -5.48 -15.92
N GLY A 63 -3.02 -4.67 -15.08
CA GLY A 63 -2.79 -3.24 -15.34
C GLY A 63 -3.92 -2.32 -14.88
N GLU A 64 -5.01 -2.87 -14.35
CA GLU A 64 -6.10 -2.11 -13.76
C GLU A 64 -5.93 -1.94 -12.26
N LYS A 65 -6.31 -0.77 -11.76
CA LYS A 65 -6.34 -0.43 -10.34
C LYS A 65 -7.76 -0.61 -9.83
N ILE A 66 -7.97 -1.57 -8.93
CA ILE A 66 -9.27 -1.87 -8.34
C ILE A 66 -9.25 -1.56 -6.85
N GLU A 67 -10.22 -0.77 -6.39
CA GLU A 67 -10.42 -0.46 -4.97
C GLU A 67 -11.42 -1.42 -4.33
N GLY A 68 -11.18 -1.79 -3.08
CA GLY A 68 -12.08 -2.67 -2.35
C GLY A 68 -11.77 -2.77 -0.86
N THR A 69 -12.50 -3.65 -0.17
CA THR A 69 -12.28 -4.01 1.23
C THR A 69 -12.10 -5.50 1.39
N VAL A 70 -11.22 -5.91 2.31
CA VAL A 70 -10.97 -7.32 2.60
C VAL A 70 -12.22 -7.95 3.23
N GLN A 71 -12.74 -9.02 2.62
CA GLN A 71 -13.74 -9.89 3.24
C GLN A 71 -13.08 -11.00 4.04
N ASP A 72 -12.07 -11.64 3.47
CA ASP A 72 -11.33 -12.77 4.05
C ASP A 72 -9.91 -12.85 3.45
N ILE A 73 -8.96 -13.41 4.21
CA ILE A 73 -7.58 -13.62 3.76
C ILE A 73 -7.25 -15.10 3.96
N LYS A 74 -6.85 -15.75 2.88
CA LYS A 74 -6.33 -17.12 2.86
C LYS A 74 -4.84 -17.11 2.52
N ILE A 75 -4.21 -18.28 2.58
CA ILE A 75 -2.80 -18.43 2.20
C ILE A 75 -2.63 -17.92 0.76
N ASN A 76 -1.89 -16.82 0.60
CA ASN A 76 -1.58 -16.15 -0.67
C ASN A 76 -2.76 -15.53 -1.43
N GLU A 77 -3.98 -15.54 -0.89
CA GLU A 77 -5.18 -15.04 -1.55
C GLU A 77 -5.97 -14.07 -0.67
N VAL A 78 -6.57 -13.07 -1.30
CA VAL A 78 -7.45 -12.09 -0.65
C VAL A 78 -8.79 -12.13 -1.36
N HIS A 79 -9.85 -12.34 -0.58
CA HIS A 79 -11.22 -12.17 -1.03
C HIS A 79 -11.62 -10.73 -0.73
N ALA A 80 -11.93 -9.97 -1.77
CA ALA A 80 -12.15 -8.54 -1.71
C ALA A 80 -13.55 -8.19 -2.18
N ASN A 81 -14.27 -7.39 -1.38
CA ASN A 81 -15.48 -6.72 -1.84
C ASN A 81 -15.06 -5.50 -2.64
N THR A 82 -15.38 -5.50 -3.93
CA THR A 82 -15.13 -4.40 -4.87
C THR A 82 -16.46 -3.80 -5.33
N ALA A 83 -16.43 -2.67 -6.05
CA ALA A 83 -17.64 -2.09 -6.63
C ALA A 83 -18.37 -3.02 -7.62
N SER A 84 -17.62 -3.94 -8.24
CA SER A 84 -18.13 -4.92 -9.21
C SER A 84 -18.55 -6.25 -8.56
N GLY A 85 -18.46 -6.36 -7.24
CA GLY A 85 -18.78 -7.56 -6.47
C GLY A 85 -17.55 -8.21 -5.81
N LEU A 86 -17.71 -9.48 -5.44
CA LEU A 86 -16.66 -10.25 -4.77
C LEU A 86 -15.58 -10.66 -5.77
N LEU A 87 -14.33 -10.31 -5.47
CA LEU A 87 -13.16 -10.62 -6.29
C LEU A 87 -12.16 -11.43 -5.46
N THR A 88 -11.71 -12.56 -5.99
CA THR A 88 -10.55 -13.30 -5.45
C THR A 88 -9.30 -12.86 -6.19
N CYS A 89 -8.31 -12.38 -5.44
CA CYS A 89 -7.06 -11.89 -5.99
C CYS A 89 -5.87 -12.41 -5.19
N HIS A 90 -4.72 -12.52 -5.86
CA HIS A 90 -3.50 -13.00 -5.21
C HIS A 90 -2.92 -11.88 -4.33
N LEU A 91 -2.55 -12.20 -3.08
CA LEU A 91 -1.98 -11.26 -2.10
C LEU A 91 -0.78 -10.46 -2.65
N LYS A 92 -0.01 -11.03 -3.58
CA LYS A 92 1.12 -10.35 -4.24
C LYS A 92 0.69 -9.06 -4.96
N ASN A 93 -0.52 -9.03 -5.50
CA ASN A 93 -1.11 -7.92 -6.25
C ASN A 93 -1.97 -6.98 -5.38
N THR A 94 -2.16 -7.32 -4.11
CA THR A 94 -3.03 -6.59 -3.19
C THR A 94 -2.21 -5.79 -2.19
N PHE A 95 -2.59 -4.54 -1.95
CA PHE A 95 -1.86 -3.61 -1.10
C PHE A 95 -2.81 -2.83 -0.20
N LEU A 96 -2.39 -2.57 1.03
CA LEU A 96 -3.15 -1.77 2.00
C LEU A 96 -3.17 -0.31 1.56
N TYR A 97 -4.37 0.26 1.42
CA TYR A 97 -4.59 1.59 0.87
C TYR A 97 -4.98 2.63 1.93
N LYS A 98 -5.89 2.28 2.84
CA LYS A 98 -6.53 3.29 3.71
C LYS A 98 -6.75 2.73 5.13
N ASN A 99 -6.10 3.34 6.11
CA ASN A 99 -6.51 3.33 7.52
C ASN A 99 -6.08 4.66 8.18
N TYR A 100 -6.38 5.78 7.51
CA TYR A 100 -6.27 7.10 8.14
C TYR A 100 -7.55 7.87 7.85
N ILE A 101 -8.49 7.75 8.78
CA ILE A 101 -9.47 8.79 9.04
C ILE A 101 -8.85 9.53 10.24
N PRO A 102 -8.52 10.83 10.10
CA PRO A 102 -8.05 11.62 11.23
C PRO A 102 -9.07 11.64 12.37
#